data_AF-A0A4U0YKY3-F1
#
_entry.id   AF-A0A4U0YKY3-F1
#
_cell.length_a   1.000
_cell.length_b   1.000
_cell.length_c   1.000
_cell.angle_alpha   90.00
_cell.angle_beta   90.00
_cell.angle_gamma   90.00
#
_symmetry.space_group_name_H-M   'P 1'
#
loop_
_entity.id
_entity.type
_entity.pdbx_description
1 polymer ?
#
loop_
_entity_poly.entity_id
_entity_poly.type
_entity_poly.pdbx_seq_one_letter_code
_entity_poly.pdbx_strand_id
1 'polypeptide(L)'
;MNAKKTPTLVMRAVEPASRNRLSQTDNRLIACRKPYPDAARLTVFARLDGTPGDFPDVASDDLDVDQLIARTIDTEVVIELIVELDAWSDALLPLFAALRDRANHPVIAHVGHDHPIGSDVNRKMVSLGFTRQAPDAPVYLFDIKTYKHTPDWLNARNWANPELWGKYRW
;
A
#
# COMPACT_ATOMS: atom_id res chain seq x y z
N MET A 1 -33.82 14.71 0.11
CA MET A 1 -32.58 14.06 0.59
C MET A 1 -31.67 13.88 -0.61
N ASN A 2 -30.61 14.68 -0.73
CA ASN A 2 -29.60 14.47 -1.78
C ASN A 2 -28.80 13.22 -1.42
N ALA A 3 -28.85 12.19 -2.28
CA ALA A 3 -27.94 11.06 -2.17
C ALA A 3 -26.51 11.62 -2.22
N LYS A 4 -25.72 11.41 -1.16
CA LYS A 4 -24.29 11.72 -1.21
C LYS A 4 -23.70 10.89 -2.33
N LYS A 5 -23.26 11.53 -3.40
CA LYS A 5 -22.60 10.86 -4.53
C LYS A 5 -21.37 10.13 -3.97
N THR A 6 -21.26 8.83 -4.21
CA THR A 6 -20.08 8.05 -3.82
C THR A 6 -18.85 8.69 -4.47
N PRO A 7 -17.80 9.03 -3.71
CA PRO A 7 -16.60 9.61 -4.29
C PRO A 7 -15.95 8.58 -5.22
N THR A 8 -15.68 8.99 -6.46
CA THR A 8 -15.07 8.13 -7.49
C THR A 8 -13.55 8.15 -7.33
N LEU A 9 -12.89 7.00 -7.38
CA LEU A 9 -11.43 6.94 -7.37
C LEU A 9 -10.90 7.21 -8.79
N VAL A 10 -9.92 8.11 -8.91
CA VAL A 10 -9.17 8.35 -10.15
C VAL A 10 -7.72 7.95 -9.91
N MET A 11 -7.16 7.13 -10.80
CA MET A 11 -5.77 6.70 -10.70
C MET A 11 -5.05 6.92 -12.03
N ARG A 12 -3.76 7.23 -11.92
CA ARG A 12 -2.83 7.39 -13.05
C ARG A 12 -1.53 6.67 -12.81
N ALA A 13 -1.15 5.80 -13.74
CA ALA A 13 0.13 5.13 -13.74
C ALA A 13 1.15 6.01 -14.44
N VAL A 14 2.27 6.28 -13.79
CA VAL A 14 3.32 7.15 -14.33
C VAL A 14 4.37 6.31 -15.05
N GLU A 15 4.78 6.76 -16.24
CA GLU A 15 5.84 6.08 -16.99
C GLU A 15 7.18 6.07 -16.23
N PRO A 16 8.03 5.03 -16.38
CA PRO A 16 9.30 4.94 -15.66
C PRO A 16 10.23 6.17 -15.83
N ALA A 17 10.28 6.76 -17.03
CA ALA A 17 11.10 7.96 -17.30
C ALA A 17 10.57 9.19 -16.55
N SER A 18 9.25 9.39 -16.57
CA SER A 18 8.55 10.44 -15.83
C SER A 18 8.74 10.29 -14.33
N ARG A 19 8.61 9.06 -13.81
CA ARG A 19 8.85 8.73 -12.40
C ARG A 19 10.27 9.06 -11.97
N ASN A 20 11.27 8.72 -12.78
CA ASN A 20 12.67 9.03 -12.48
C ASN A 20 12.91 10.54 -12.37
N ARG A 21 12.27 11.35 -13.23
CA ARG A 21 12.32 12.82 -13.14
C ARG A 21 11.68 13.32 -11.83
N LEU A 22 10.47 12.85 -11.51
CA LEU A 22 9.75 13.28 -10.30
C LEU A 22 10.48 12.92 -9.01
N SER A 23 11.16 11.77 -8.96
CA SER A 23 11.89 11.33 -7.76
C SER A 23 13.09 12.21 -7.37
N GLN A 24 13.45 13.20 -8.20
CA GLN A 24 14.49 14.19 -7.87
C GLN A 24 13.96 15.35 -7.02
N THR A 25 12.65 15.62 -7.07
CA THR A 25 12.02 16.78 -6.44
C THR A 25 10.89 16.41 -5.49
N ASP A 26 10.22 15.28 -5.73
CA ASP A 26 9.10 14.82 -4.92
C ASP A 26 9.59 13.96 -3.74
N ASN A 27 9.59 14.57 -2.55
CA ASN A 27 9.98 13.92 -1.30
C ASN A 27 9.16 12.65 -0.99
N ARG A 28 7.93 12.54 -1.50
CA ARG A 28 7.06 11.39 -1.26
C ARG A 28 7.58 10.17 -2.01
N LEU A 29 7.98 10.35 -3.26
CA LEU A 29 8.62 9.31 -4.07
C LEU A 29 10.00 8.92 -3.51
N ILE A 30 10.74 9.88 -2.97
CA ILE A 30 12.02 9.62 -2.28
C ILE A 30 11.78 8.75 -1.04
N ALA A 31 10.79 9.08 -0.22
CA ALA A 31 10.45 8.30 0.98
C ALA A 31 10.01 6.87 0.63
N CYS A 32 9.21 6.69 -0.43
CA CYS A 32 8.80 5.38 -0.92
C CYS A 32 9.95 4.53 -1.49
N ARG A 33 11.12 5.12 -1.80
CA ARG A 33 12.26 4.37 -2.31
C ARG A 33 12.94 3.49 -1.25
N LYS A 34 12.96 3.95 -0.01
CA LYS A 34 13.78 3.40 1.08
C LYS A 34 13.61 1.89 1.33
N PRO A 35 12.39 1.31 1.34
CA PRO A 35 12.24 -0.12 1.66
C PRO A 35 12.79 -1.08 0.60
N TYR A 36 12.82 -0.67 -0.68
CA TYR A 36 13.28 -1.48 -1.81
C TYR A 36 14.10 -0.63 -2.80
N PRO A 37 15.36 -0.29 -2.50
CA PRO A 37 16.12 0.71 -3.25
C PRO A 37 16.33 0.36 -4.73
N ASP A 38 16.46 -0.93 -5.04
CA ASP A 38 16.86 -1.44 -6.36
C ASP A 38 15.72 -2.14 -7.13
N ALA A 39 14.51 -2.19 -6.56
CA ALA A 39 13.37 -2.85 -7.20
C ALA A 39 12.81 -2.01 -8.35
N ALA A 40 12.36 -2.70 -9.41
CA ALA A 40 11.52 -2.09 -10.44
C ALA A 40 10.20 -1.61 -9.83
N ARG A 41 9.63 -0.53 -10.37
CA ARG A 41 8.48 0.16 -9.76
C ARG A 41 7.36 0.37 -10.75
N LEU A 42 6.15 0.07 -10.29
CA LEU A 42 4.92 0.52 -10.91
C LEU A 42 4.36 1.65 -10.04
N THR A 43 4.60 2.89 -10.45
CA THR A 43 4.21 4.07 -9.70
C THR A 43 2.84 4.56 -10.14
N VAL A 44 1.93 4.69 -9.18
CA VAL A 44 0.54 5.09 -9.40
C VAL A 44 0.22 6.26 -8.49
N PHE A 45 -0.33 7.33 -9.06
CA PHE A 45 -0.97 8.40 -8.30
C PHE A 45 -2.46 8.11 -8.24
N ALA A 46 -3.06 8.29 -7.07
CA ALA A 46 -4.49 8.09 -6.85
C ALA A 46 -5.08 9.27 -6.08
N ARG A 47 -6.30 9.67 -6.43
CA ARG A 47 -7.08 10.68 -5.71
C ARG A 47 -8.57 10.37 -5.81
N LEU A 48 -9.36 10.99 -4.95
CA LEU A 48 -10.82 10.94 -5.10
C LEU A 48 -11.26 12.09 -6.03
N ASP A 49 -12.19 11.81 -6.92
CA ASP A 49 -12.76 12.79 -7.82
C ASP A 49 -13.40 13.93 -7.02
N GLY A 50 -13.08 15.16 -7.41
CA GLY A 50 -13.50 16.36 -6.70
C GLY A 50 -12.68 16.73 -5.45
N THR A 51 -11.59 16.04 -5.12
CA THR A 51 -10.62 16.54 -4.13
C THR A 51 -9.66 17.55 -4.76
N PRO A 52 -9.24 18.59 -4.01
CA PRO A 52 -8.22 19.51 -4.48
C PRO A 52 -6.87 18.81 -4.73
N GLY A 53 -6.04 19.42 -5.57
CA GLY A 53 -4.75 18.91 -6.00
C GLY A 53 -4.81 18.29 -7.39
N ASP A 54 -3.74 18.45 -8.17
CA ASP A 54 -3.63 17.93 -9.54
C ASP A 54 -2.67 16.75 -9.61
N PHE A 55 -2.91 15.86 -10.57
CA PHE A 55 -1.89 14.88 -10.94
C PHE A 55 -0.64 15.60 -11.46
N PRO A 56 0.56 15.03 -11.26
CA PRO A 56 1.77 15.61 -11.83
C PRO A 56 1.62 15.73 -13.35
N ASP A 57 2.08 16.86 -13.90
CA ASP A 57 2.10 17.12 -15.35
C ASP A 57 3.22 16.30 -16.02
N VAL A 58 2.97 15.00 -16.12
CA VAL A 58 3.90 14.01 -16.67
C VAL A 58 3.15 12.96 -17.49
N ALA A 59 3.88 12.28 -18.37
CA ALA A 59 3.33 11.14 -19.13
C ALA A 59 2.80 10.08 -18.16
N SER A 60 1.48 9.86 -18.24
CA SER A 60 0.73 8.96 -17.39
C SER A 60 -0.54 8.50 -18.09
N ASP A 61 -1.02 7.32 -17.70
CA ASP A 61 -2.25 6.74 -18.23
C ASP A 61 -3.26 6.54 -17.11
N ASP A 62 -4.53 6.85 -17.37
CA ASP A 62 -5.62 6.51 -16.45
C ASP A 62 -5.77 4.99 -16.34
N LEU A 63 -6.07 4.50 -15.13
CA LEU A 63 -6.34 3.08 -14.90
C LEU A 63 -7.33 2.85 -13.76
N ASP A 64 -8.02 1.71 -13.82
CA ASP A 64 -8.76 1.16 -12.68
C ASP A 64 -7.92 0.13 -11.90
N VAL A 65 -8.52 -0.43 -10.84
CA VAL A 65 -7.85 -1.38 -9.95
C VAL A 65 -7.53 -2.70 -10.65
N ASP A 66 -8.41 -3.15 -11.55
CA ASP A 66 -8.23 -4.42 -12.25
C ASP A 66 -7.13 -4.30 -13.31
N GLN A 67 -7.07 -3.17 -14.01
CA GLN A 67 -5.99 -2.83 -14.93
C GLN A 67 -4.65 -2.67 -14.19
N LEU A 68 -4.64 -2.09 -12.98
CA LEU A 68 -3.45 -2.03 -12.14
C LEU A 68 -2.95 -3.43 -11.80
N ILE A 69 -3.82 -4.31 -11.31
CA ILE A 69 -3.47 -5.69 -10.98
C ILE A 69 -3.01 -6.46 -12.22
N ALA A 70 -3.63 -6.24 -13.38
CA ALA A 70 -3.20 -6.89 -14.62
C ALA A 70 -1.76 -6.52 -15.01
N ARG A 71 -1.32 -5.28 -14.74
CA ARG A 71 0.08 -4.84 -14.98
C ARG A 71 1.10 -5.51 -14.06
N THR A 72 0.66 -6.15 -12.97
CA THR A 72 1.54 -6.78 -11.99
C THR A 72 1.68 -8.29 -12.20
N ILE A 73 0.91 -8.88 -13.12
CA ILE A 73 0.99 -10.30 -13.47
C ILE A 73 2.32 -10.57 -14.19
N ASP A 74 3.01 -11.64 -13.78
CA ASP A 74 4.30 -12.09 -14.35
C ASP A 74 5.42 -11.04 -14.36
N THR A 75 5.31 -10.00 -13.54
CA THR A 75 6.36 -8.99 -13.34
C THR A 75 6.93 -9.10 -11.92
N GLU A 76 8.14 -8.59 -11.71
CA GLU A 76 8.73 -8.43 -10.38
C GLU A 76 8.87 -6.93 -10.08
N VAL A 77 7.81 -6.36 -9.51
CA VAL A 77 7.71 -4.91 -9.26
C VAL A 77 7.24 -4.61 -7.85
N VAL A 78 7.66 -3.47 -7.33
CA VAL A 78 7.03 -2.86 -6.15
C VAL A 78 6.00 -1.85 -6.63
N ILE A 79 4.79 -1.96 -6.10
CA ILE A 79 3.71 -1.00 -6.37
C ILE A 79 3.94 0.20 -5.47
N GLU A 80 4.20 1.35 -6.07
CA GLU A 80 4.40 2.62 -5.38
C GLU A 80 3.15 3.48 -5.57
N LEU A 81 2.30 3.56 -4.56
CA LEU A 81 1.04 4.28 -4.59
C LEU A 81 1.16 5.63 -3.86
N ILE A 82 0.94 6.73 -4.57
CA ILE A 82 0.85 8.08 -3.97
C ILE A 82 -0.61 8.48 -3.94
N VAL A 83 -1.20 8.51 -2.76
CA VAL A 83 -2.60 8.90 -2.57
C VAL A 83 -2.67 10.34 -2.09
N GLU A 84 -3.27 11.19 -2.88
CA GLU A 84 -3.61 12.56 -2.48
C GLU A 84 -4.90 12.54 -1.67
N LEU A 85 -4.80 12.90 -0.39
CA LEU A 85 -5.95 13.05 0.49
C LEU A 85 -5.65 13.99 1.65
N ASP A 86 -6.64 14.80 2.01
CA ASP A 86 -6.61 15.64 3.23
C ASP A 86 -7.19 14.89 4.44
N ALA A 87 -8.19 14.04 4.20
CA ALA A 87 -8.84 13.22 5.20
C ALA A 87 -9.16 11.83 4.65
N TRP A 88 -9.12 10.81 5.51
CA TRP A 88 -9.44 9.44 5.11
C TRP A 88 -10.87 9.34 4.57
N SER A 89 -11.02 8.54 3.51
CA SER A 89 -12.31 8.14 2.98
C SER A 89 -12.34 6.63 2.86
N ASP A 90 -13.42 6.00 3.35
CA ASP A 90 -13.61 4.56 3.24
C ASP A 90 -13.75 4.08 1.78
N ALA A 91 -13.93 4.99 0.82
CA ALA A 91 -13.85 4.69 -0.62
C ALA A 91 -12.45 4.22 -1.08
N LEU A 92 -11.41 4.45 -0.28
CA LEU A 92 -10.05 3.93 -0.54
C LEU A 92 -9.85 2.50 -0.03
N LEU A 93 -10.71 2.01 0.89
CA LEU A 93 -10.57 0.66 1.44
C LEU A 93 -10.56 -0.43 0.37
N PRO A 94 -11.44 -0.41 -0.64
CA PRO A 94 -11.43 -1.42 -1.71
C PRO A 94 -10.13 -1.43 -2.50
N LEU A 95 -9.51 -0.27 -2.75
CA LEU A 95 -8.22 -0.17 -3.45
C LEU A 95 -7.13 -0.89 -2.64
N PHE A 96 -6.93 -0.52 -1.38
CA PHE A 96 -5.89 -1.11 -0.54
C PHE A 96 -6.11 -2.59 -0.29
N ALA A 97 -7.37 -3.01 -0.07
CA ALA A 97 -7.72 -4.42 0.07
C ALA A 97 -7.42 -5.21 -1.21
N ALA A 98 -7.79 -4.69 -2.39
CA ALA A 98 -7.52 -5.35 -3.66
C ALA A 98 -6.02 -5.47 -3.94
N LEU A 99 -5.23 -4.43 -3.69
CA LEU A 99 -3.77 -4.50 -3.84
C LEU A 99 -3.16 -5.52 -2.89
N ARG A 100 -3.59 -5.53 -1.63
CA ARG A 100 -3.14 -6.49 -0.61
C ARG A 100 -3.45 -7.94 -1.00
N ASP A 101 -4.67 -8.20 -1.47
CA ASP A 101 -5.20 -9.55 -1.64
C ASP A 101 -4.88 -10.13 -3.03
N ARG A 102 -4.77 -9.28 -4.06
CA ARG A 102 -4.73 -9.72 -5.47
C ARG A 102 -3.44 -9.38 -6.20
N ALA A 103 -2.70 -8.34 -5.77
CA ALA A 103 -1.52 -7.93 -6.52
C ALA A 103 -0.33 -8.88 -6.31
N ASN A 104 -0.25 -9.58 -5.16
CA ASN A 104 0.86 -10.48 -4.81
C ASN A 104 2.26 -9.84 -4.91
N HIS A 105 2.34 -8.52 -4.72
CA HIS A 105 3.57 -7.73 -4.76
C HIS A 105 3.66 -6.81 -3.55
N PRO A 106 4.87 -6.36 -3.17
CA PRO A 106 5.01 -5.32 -2.16
C PRO A 106 4.31 -4.03 -2.61
N VAL A 107 3.54 -3.45 -1.71
CA VAL A 107 2.81 -2.19 -1.90
C VAL A 107 3.37 -1.18 -0.93
N ILE A 108 3.99 -0.12 -1.44
CA ILE A 108 4.38 1.06 -0.68
C ILE A 108 3.39 2.16 -0.99
N ALA A 109 2.72 2.66 0.04
CA ALA A 109 1.74 3.72 -0.08
C ALA A 109 2.17 4.97 0.70
N HIS A 110 2.29 6.11 0.01
CA HIS A 110 2.31 7.42 0.65
C HIS A 110 0.87 7.94 0.69
N VAL A 111 0.35 8.22 1.88
CA VAL A 111 -1.08 8.51 2.07
C VAL A 111 -1.24 9.90 2.65
N GLY A 112 -1.60 10.88 1.81
CA GLY A 112 -1.89 12.25 2.23
C GLY A 112 -0.70 13.01 2.81
N HIS A 113 -0.99 14.13 3.46
CA HIS A 113 -0.02 14.94 4.18
C HIS A 113 -0.28 14.87 5.70
N ASP A 114 0.80 14.87 6.48
CA ASP A 114 0.76 15.11 7.93
C ASP A 114 -0.23 14.24 8.73
N HIS A 115 -0.06 12.91 8.64
CA HIS A 115 -0.81 11.97 9.48
C HIS A 115 0.09 11.37 10.56
N PRO A 116 -0.03 11.83 11.83
CA PRO A 116 0.79 11.30 12.92
C PRO A 116 0.41 9.86 13.26
N ILE A 117 1.30 9.18 13.99
CA ILE A 117 1.03 7.86 14.55
C ILE A 117 -0.21 7.96 15.44
N GLY A 118 -1.13 6.99 15.28
CA GLY A 118 -2.37 6.93 16.06
C GLY A 118 -3.53 7.75 15.48
N SER A 119 -3.32 8.53 14.41
CA SER A 119 -4.39 9.15 13.61
C SER A 119 -5.34 8.11 13.00
N ASP A 120 -6.52 8.53 12.57
CA ASP A 120 -7.51 7.63 11.95
C ASP A 120 -6.96 6.97 10.68
N VAL A 121 -6.23 7.71 9.84
CA VAL A 121 -5.53 7.16 8.67
C VAL A 121 -4.55 6.07 9.09
N ASN A 122 -3.72 6.33 10.11
CA ASN A 122 -2.77 5.35 10.62
C ASN A 122 -3.48 4.09 11.14
N ARG A 123 -4.58 4.24 11.90
CA ARG A 123 -5.36 3.11 12.40
C ARG A 123 -5.95 2.28 11.26
N LYS A 124 -6.49 2.94 10.23
CA LYS A 124 -7.06 2.28 9.04
C LYS A 124 -6.00 1.50 8.27
N MET A 125 -4.86 2.12 7.97
CA MET A 125 -3.74 1.45 7.29
C MET A 125 -3.21 0.25 8.08
N VAL A 126 -3.00 0.40 9.39
CA VAL A 126 -2.56 -0.70 10.27
C VAL A 126 -3.61 -1.81 10.32
N SER A 127 -4.91 -1.48 10.38
CA SER A 127 -5.99 -2.48 10.37
C SER A 127 -6.08 -3.27 9.06
N LEU A 128 -5.64 -2.68 7.94
CA LEU A 128 -5.52 -3.38 6.66
C LEU A 128 -4.29 -4.29 6.59
N GLY A 129 -3.38 -4.21 7.57
CA GLY A 129 -2.15 -4.99 7.64
C GLY A 129 -0.91 -4.25 7.11
N PHE A 130 -1.01 -2.95 6.83
CA PHE A 130 0.16 -2.18 6.42
C PHE A 130 0.98 -1.74 7.65
N THR A 131 2.30 -1.75 7.50
CA THR A 131 3.25 -1.30 8.52
C THR A 131 3.81 0.07 8.15
N ARG A 132 3.73 1.04 9.08
CA ARG A 132 4.28 2.39 8.88
C ARG A 132 5.82 2.37 8.85
N GLN A 133 6.41 3.05 7.86
CA GLN A 133 7.85 2.99 7.57
C GLN A 133 8.65 4.16 8.16
N ALA A 134 8.00 5.27 8.49
CA ALA A 134 8.64 6.47 9.01
C ALA A 134 7.75 7.13 10.07
N PRO A 135 8.28 7.68 11.19
CA PRO A 135 7.51 8.41 12.19
C PRO A 135 6.93 9.73 11.69
N ASP A 136 7.65 10.38 10.79
CA ASP A 136 7.44 11.75 10.27
C ASP A 136 6.73 11.79 8.92
N ALA A 137 6.63 10.66 8.21
CA ALA A 137 5.93 10.58 6.93
C ALA A 137 4.84 9.49 6.95
N PRO A 138 3.66 9.72 6.34
CA PRO A 138 2.58 8.74 6.25
C PRO A 138 2.86 7.70 5.15
N VAL A 139 4.02 7.05 5.23
CA VAL A 139 4.45 5.98 4.33
C VAL A 139 4.16 4.62 4.98
N TYR A 140 3.46 3.78 4.26
CA TYR A 140 3.00 2.47 4.70
C TYR A 140 3.47 1.40 3.72
N LEU A 141 3.88 0.25 4.25
CA LEU A 141 4.32 -0.90 3.46
C LEU A 141 3.44 -2.09 3.79
N PHE A 142 2.97 -2.77 2.75
CA PHE A 142 2.51 -4.14 2.83
C PHE A 142 3.40 -5.00 1.95
N ASP A 143 3.85 -6.14 2.47
CA ASP A 143 4.53 -7.17 1.69
C ASP A 143 4.11 -8.53 2.23
N ILE A 144 3.51 -9.35 1.37
CA ILE A 144 3.01 -10.67 1.74
C ILE A 144 4.10 -11.57 2.33
N LYS A 145 5.37 -11.39 1.91
CA LYS A 145 6.51 -12.20 2.36
C LYS A 145 6.93 -11.88 3.79
N THR A 146 6.68 -10.65 4.25
CA THR A 146 7.16 -10.14 5.54
C THR A 146 6.04 -9.67 6.47
N TYR A 147 4.78 -9.69 6.01
CA TYR A 147 3.64 -9.17 6.76
C TYR A 147 3.40 -9.87 8.10
N LYS A 148 3.58 -11.20 8.16
CA LYS A 148 3.50 -11.95 9.41
C LYS A 148 4.86 -12.54 9.73
N HIS A 149 5.42 -12.15 10.87
CA HIS A 149 6.49 -12.91 11.48
C HIS A 149 5.95 -14.28 11.87
N THR A 150 6.61 -15.35 11.43
CA THR A 150 6.38 -16.70 11.94
C THR A 150 6.66 -16.67 13.44
N PRO A 151 5.64 -16.88 14.31
CA PRO A 151 5.87 -16.86 15.74
C PRO A 151 6.75 -18.04 16.15
N ASP A 152 7.57 -17.88 17.18
CA ASP A 152 8.48 -18.94 17.67
C ASP A 152 7.74 -20.21 18.13
N TRP A 153 6.44 -20.12 18.42
CA TRP A 153 5.63 -21.29 18.78
C TRP A 153 5.11 -22.07 17.55
N LEU A 154 5.16 -21.48 16.35
CA LEU A 154 4.79 -22.09 15.06
C LEU A 154 5.98 -22.86 14.47
N ASN A 155 6.60 -23.73 15.27
CA ASN A 155 7.65 -24.64 14.78
C ASN A 155 7.46 -26.04 15.37
N ALA A 156 8.10 -27.05 14.78
CA ALA A 156 7.95 -28.45 15.17
C ALA A 156 8.36 -28.74 16.64
N ARG A 157 9.15 -27.87 17.29
CA ARG A 157 9.51 -28.01 18.71
C ARG A 157 8.33 -27.63 19.63
N ASN A 158 7.55 -26.62 19.25
CA ASN A 158 6.53 -26.02 20.12
C ASN A 158 5.07 -26.32 19.69
N TRP A 159 4.82 -26.48 18.39
CA TRP A 159 3.46 -26.59 17.81
C TRP A 159 2.73 -27.90 18.15
N ALA A 160 3.47 -28.95 18.52
CA ALA A 160 2.90 -30.25 18.87
C ALA A 160 3.18 -30.69 20.31
N ASN A 161 3.94 -29.90 21.08
CA ASN A 161 4.52 -30.30 22.38
C ASN A 161 4.84 -31.82 22.39
N PRO A 162 5.74 -32.28 21.50
CA PRO A 162 5.83 -33.70 21.11
C PRO A 162 6.10 -34.63 22.30
N GLU A 163 6.71 -34.12 23.36
CA GLU A 163 6.90 -34.81 24.62
C GLU A 163 5.64 -35.07 25.44
N LEU A 164 4.51 -34.42 25.14
CA LEU A 164 3.19 -34.70 25.72
C LEU A 164 2.34 -35.62 24.85
N TRP A 165 2.78 -35.95 23.63
CA TRP A 165 2.03 -36.79 22.70
C TRP A 165 1.73 -38.17 23.30
N GLY A 166 0.46 -38.47 23.53
CA GLY A 166 0.01 -39.75 24.07
C GLY A 166 0.13 -39.92 25.60
N LYS A 167 0.61 -38.90 26.34
CA LYS A 167 0.75 -38.97 27.82
C LYS A 167 -0.53 -38.59 28.57
N TYR A 168 -1.27 -37.62 28.04
CA TYR A 168 -2.51 -37.15 28.62
C TYR A 168 -3.61 -37.29 27.58
N ARG A 169 -4.71 -37.95 27.96
CA ARG A 169 -5.95 -38.06 27.17
C ARG A 169 -7.06 -37.53 28.07
N TRP A 170 -7.94 -36.74 27.49
CA TRP A 170 -9.18 -36.29 28.13
C TRP A 170 -10.24 -37.39 28.07
#